data_AF-A0A6J4LE23-F1
#
_entry.id   AF-A0A6J4LE23-F1
#
_cell.length_a   1.000
_cell.length_b   1.000
_cell.length_c   1.000
_cell.angle_alpha   90.00
_cell.angle_beta   90.00
_cell.angle_gamma   90.00
#
_symmetry.space_group_name_H-M   'P 1'
#
loop_
_entity.id
_entity.type
_entity.pdbx_description
1 polymer ?
#
loop_
_entity_poly.entity_id
_entity_poly.type
_entity_poly.pdbx_seq_one_letter_code
_entity_poly.pdbx_strand_id
1 'polypeptide(L)'
;TDTCWFVVTDDGAYGYATSFFEGGRISLYRVGANGALALADATADRGAAGTGASDMALSLASDYLYQLNSFEGTINAYRVGPSGALTLVQTVHAHAPSKLAAPMGLAAR
;
A
#
# COMPACT_ATOMS: atom_id res chain seq x y z
N THR A 1 -10.13 11.73 5.87
CA THR A 1 -9.50 10.65 5.10
C THR A 1 -9.11 11.20 3.74
N ASP A 2 -7.81 11.44 3.55
CA ASP A 2 -7.20 11.72 2.25
C ASP A 2 -6.75 10.36 1.68
N THR A 3 -7.67 9.63 1.05
CA THR A 3 -7.34 8.36 0.39
C THR A 3 -6.74 8.69 -0.96
N CYS A 4 -5.46 8.36 -1.14
CA CYS A 4 -4.71 8.81 -2.32
C CYS A 4 -4.61 7.72 -3.39
N TRP A 5 -4.69 6.45 -3.01
CA TRP A 5 -4.63 5.34 -3.95
C TRP A 5 -5.39 4.12 -3.41
N PHE A 6 -5.89 3.28 -4.32
CA PHE A 6 -6.55 2.02 -3.99
C PHE A 6 -6.17 0.93 -5.00
N VAL A 7 -5.79 -0.24 -4.51
CA VAL A 7 -5.53 -1.43 -5.33
C VAL A 7 -6.33 -2.62 -4.83
N VAL A 8 -6.61 -3.57 -5.73
CA VAL A 8 -7.38 -4.79 -5.46
C VAL A 8 -6.55 -6.00 -5.89
N THR A 9 -6.60 -7.08 -5.12
CA THR A 9 -5.96 -8.36 -5.45
C THR A 9 -6.51 -8.94 -6.75
N ASP A 10 -5.72 -9.74 -7.46
CA ASP A 10 -6.08 -10.35 -8.74
C ASP A 10 -7.33 -11.25 -8.63
N ASP A 11 -7.49 -11.92 -7.49
CA ASP A 11 -8.68 -12.72 -7.16
C ASP A 11 -9.92 -11.87 -6.79
N GLY A 12 -9.77 -10.55 -6.69
CA GLY A 12 -10.83 -9.61 -6.36
C GLY A 12 -11.34 -9.69 -4.92
N ALA A 13 -10.67 -10.40 -4.00
CA ALA A 13 -11.17 -10.63 -2.65
C ALA A 13 -10.78 -9.55 -1.63
N TYR A 14 -9.66 -8.87 -1.85
CA TYR A 14 -9.11 -7.88 -0.92
C TYR A 14 -8.68 -6.61 -1.63
N GLY A 15 -8.80 -5.47 -0.93
CA GLY A 15 -8.35 -4.18 -1.41
C GLY A 15 -7.58 -3.41 -0.35
N TYR A 16 -6.66 -2.55 -0.80
CA TYR A 16 -5.78 -1.77 0.05
C TYR A 16 -5.88 -0.30 -0.30
N ALA A 17 -6.10 0.55 0.70
CA ALA A 17 -6.15 2.01 0.56
C ALA A 17 -4.94 2.65 1.25
N THR A 18 -4.25 3.58 0.59
CA THR A 18 -3.25 4.44 1.26
C THR A 18 -3.85 5.72 1.81
N SER A 19 -3.27 6.20 2.91
CA SER A 19 -3.51 7.55 3.44
C SER A 19 -2.21 8.35 3.44
N PHE A 20 -2.07 9.33 2.55
CA PHE A 20 -0.80 10.03 2.32
C PHE A 20 -0.32 10.85 3.52
N PHE A 21 -1.23 11.59 4.16
CA PHE A 21 -0.90 12.51 5.26
C PHE A 21 -0.96 11.89 6.66
N GLU A 22 -1.65 10.75 6.82
CA GLU A 22 -1.80 10.08 8.12
C GLU A 22 -0.60 9.15 8.43
N GLY A 23 0.60 9.53 7.99
CA GLY A 23 1.80 8.69 8.13
C GLY A 23 1.85 7.52 7.15
N GLY A 24 1.17 7.63 6.01
CA GLY A 24 1.23 6.63 4.94
C GLY A 24 0.44 5.34 5.21
N ARG A 25 -0.53 5.36 6.13
CA ARG A 25 -1.22 4.12 6.57
C ARG A 25 -1.83 3.36 5.41
N ILE A 26 -1.84 2.03 5.56
CA ILE A 26 -2.55 1.13 4.66
C ILE A 26 -3.75 0.56 5.40
N SER A 27 -4.94 0.74 4.84
CA SER A 27 -6.17 0.08 5.31
C SER A 27 -6.53 -1.08 4.38
N LEU A 28 -6.84 -2.23 4.97
CA LEU A 28 -7.29 -3.45 4.30
C LEU A 28 -8.81 -3.52 4.31
N TYR A 29 -9.38 -3.84 3.16
CA TYR A 29 -10.80 -4.06 2.93
C TYR A 29 -11.04 -5.47 2.38
N ARG A 30 -12.14 -6.09 2.78
CA ARG A 30 -12.76 -7.19 2.02
C ARG A 30 -13.59 -6.61 0.89
N VAL A 31 -13.52 -7.23 -0.27
CA VAL A 31 -14.29 -6.86 -1.45
C VAL A 31 -15.36 -7.92 -1.67
N GLY A 32 -16.63 -7.53 -1.61
CA GLY A 32 -17.76 -8.41 -1.90
C GLY A 32 -17.87 -8.70 -3.40
N ALA A 33 -18.57 -9.77 -3.76
CA ALA A 33 -18.82 -10.13 -5.16
C ALA A 33 -19.56 -9.04 -5.98
N ASN A 34 -20.23 -8.11 -5.29
CA ASN A 34 -20.87 -6.93 -5.86
C ASN A 34 -19.98 -5.66 -5.84
N GLY A 35 -18.70 -5.79 -5.49
CA GLY A 35 -17.76 -4.68 -5.32
C GLY A 35 -17.90 -3.90 -4.00
N ALA A 36 -18.77 -4.32 -3.08
CA ALA A 36 -18.92 -3.63 -1.80
C ALA A 36 -17.66 -3.80 -0.94
N LEU A 37 -17.15 -2.69 -0.40
CA LEU A 37 -15.97 -2.67 0.46
C LEU A 37 -16.37 -2.73 1.93
N ALA A 38 -15.77 -3.66 2.68
CA ALA A 38 -15.90 -3.74 4.14
C ALA A 38 -14.52 -3.63 4.78
N LEU A 39 -14.33 -2.62 5.63
CA LEU A 39 -13.06 -2.43 6.35
C LEU A 39 -12.77 -3.66 7.22
N ALA A 40 -11.58 -4.24 7.06
CA ALA A 40 -11.13 -5.42 7.80
C ALA A 40 -10.00 -5.10 8.78
N ASP A 41 -9.05 -4.24 8.39
CA ASP A 41 -7.98 -3.74 9.27
C ASP A 41 -7.61 -2.32 8.83
N ALA A 42 -7.79 -1.32 9.71
CA ALA A 42 -7.46 0.06 9.39
C ALA A 42 -5.95 0.34 9.38
N THR A 43 -5.15 -0.56 9.95
CA THR A 43 -3.72 -0.41 10.23
C THR A 43 -2.92 -1.60 9.68
N ALA A 44 -3.23 -2.01 8.45
CA ALA A 44 -2.66 -3.18 7.82
C ALA A 44 -1.13 -3.07 7.61
N ASP A 45 -0.59 -1.85 7.53
CA ASP A 45 0.85 -1.58 7.46
C ASP A 45 1.61 -1.92 8.75
N ARG A 46 0.90 -2.08 9.88
CA ARG A 46 1.46 -2.39 11.21
C ARG A 46 2.54 -1.41 11.68
N GLY A 47 2.46 -0.14 11.28
CA GLY A 47 3.43 0.89 11.67
C GLY A 47 4.68 0.95 10.80
N ALA A 48 4.75 0.14 9.74
CA ALA A 48 5.83 0.22 8.76
C ALA A 48 5.64 1.37 7.75
N ALA A 49 4.47 2.00 7.74
CA ALA A 49 4.17 3.08 6.81
C ALA A 49 5.09 4.30 7.02
N GLY A 50 5.50 4.89 5.90
CA GLY A 50 6.28 6.12 5.84
C GLY A 50 5.42 7.31 5.41
N THR A 51 5.84 8.51 5.77
CA THR A 51 5.16 9.74 5.32
C THR A 51 5.22 9.89 3.79
N GLY A 52 4.12 10.35 3.20
CA GLY A 52 4.04 10.57 1.75
C GLY A 52 3.82 9.30 0.93
N ALA A 53 3.08 8.32 1.47
CA ALA A 53 2.65 7.14 0.72
C ALA A 53 1.76 7.54 -0.47
N SER A 54 2.35 7.71 -1.64
CA SER A 54 1.71 8.27 -2.83
C SER A 54 1.04 7.22 -3.70
N ASP A 55 1.59 6.01 -3.71
CA ASP A 55 1.20 4.98 -4.67
C ASP A 55 1.40 3.57 -4.09
N MET A 56 0.62 2.63 -4.59
CA MET A 56 0.78 1.21 -4.34
C MET A 56 0.59 0.38 -5.60
N ALA A 57 1.34 -0.72 -5.69
CA ALA A 57 1.17 -1.71 -6.74
C ALA A 57 1.24 -3.13 -6.16
N LEU A 58 0.43 -4.03 -6.70
CA LEU A 58 0.49 -5.46 -6.42
C LEU A 58 1.30 -6.17 -7.50
N SER A 59 2.02 -7.23 -7.13
CA SER A 59 2.61 -8.16 -8.11
C SER A 59 1.51 -8.94 -8.85
N LEU A 60 1.84 -9.59 -9.97
CA LEU A 60 0.87 -10.31 -10.81
C LEU A 60 -0.07 -11.24 -10.03
N ALA A 61 0.51 -12.08 -9.18
CA ALA A 61 -0.23 -13.06 -8.37
C ALA A 61 -0.74 -12.47 -7.05
N SER A 62 -0.59 -11.17 -6.84
CA SER A 62 -0.91 -10.48 -5.59
C SER A 62 -0.21 -11.03 -4.34
N ASP A 63 0.90 -11.76 -4.50
CA ASP A 63 1.70 -12.27 -3.38
C ASP A 63 2.46 -11.16 -2.65
N TYR A 64 2.69 -10.02 -3.32
CA TYR A 64 3.38 -8.87 -2.77
C TYR A 64 2.65 -7.57 -3.07
N LEU A 65 2.64 -6.68 -2.08
CA LEU A 65 2.20 -5.29 -2.20
C LEU A 65 3.41 -4.38 -2.00
N TYR A 66 3.58 -3.42 -2.89
CA TYR A 66 4.62 -2.41 -2.81
C TYR A 66 3.98 -1.05 -2.53
N GLN A 67 4.52 -0.31 -1.56
CA GLN A 67 4.10 1.05 -1.22
C GLN A 67 5.27 2.00 -1.46
N LEU A 68 5.03 3.06 -2.22
CA LEU A 68 5.99 4.14 -2.42
C LEU A 68 5.75 5.26 -1.42
N ASN A 69 6.70 5.52 -0.52
CA ASN A 69 6.70 6.66 0.39
C ASN A 69 7.58 7.78 -0.20
N SER A 70 6.98 8.63 -1.03
CA SER A 70 7.72 9.54 -1.89
C SER A 70 8.52 10.59 -1.13
N PHE A 71 8.01 11.08 0.00
CA PHE A 71 8.71 12.07 0.82
C PHE A 71 9.92 11.49 1.54
N GLU A 72 9.83 10.23 1.97
CA GLU A 72 10.93 9.52 2.62
C GLU A 72 11.91 8.91 1.62
N GLY A 73 11.49 8.78 0.36
CA GLY A 73 12.26 8.14 -0.69
C GLY A 73 12.43 6.65 -0.48
N THR A 74 11.44 6.00 0.14
CA THR A 74 11.46 4.57 0.44
C THR A 74 10.36 3.83 -0.31
N ILE A 75 10.60 2.54 -0.55
CA ILE A 75 9.60 1.57 -0.99
C ILE A 75 9.50 0.49 0.10
N ASN A 76 8.31 0.30 0.64
CA ASN A 76 8.00 -0.83 1.51
C ASN A 76 7.46 -1.98 0.65
N ALA A 77 8.01 -3.18 0.82
CA ALA A 77 7.49 -4.40 0.22
C ALA A 77 6.87 -5.27 1.31
N TYR A 78 5.61 -5.64 1.11
CA TYR A 78 4.84 -6.48 2.00
C TYR A 78 4.52 -7.80 1.31
N ARG A 79 4.59 -8.90 2.05
CA ARG A 79 3.99 -10.17 1.64
C ARG A 79 2.50 -10.13 1.96
N VAL A 80 1.67 -10.54 1.01
CA VAL A 80 0.23 -10.69 1.18
C VAL A 80 -0.07 -12.10 1.67
N GLY A 81 -0.76 -12.19 2.79
CA GLY A 81 -1.24 -13.45 3.34
C GLY A 81 -2.58 -13.88 2.72
N PRO A 82 -3.00 -15.16 2.92
CA PRO A 82 -4.27 -15.67 2.39
C PRO A 82 -5.52 -14.92 2.87
N SER A 83 -5.43 -14.19 3.98
CA SER A 83 -6.49 -13.35 4.53
C SER A 83 -6.41 -11.88 4.10
N GLY A 84 -5.53 -11.55 3.15
CA GLY A 84 -5.18 -10.19 2.78
C GLY A 84 -4.25 -9.49 3.79
N ALA A 85 -3.85 -10.15 4.88
CA ALA A 85 -2.98 -9.56 5.89
C ALA A 85 -1.58 -9.27 5.31
N LEU A 86 -1.03 -8.10 5.62
CA LEU A 86 0.29 -7.69 5.17
C LEU A 86 1.36 -8.03 6.21
N THR A 87 2.50 -8.51 5.74
CA THR A 87 3.71 -8.66 6.54
C THR A 87 4.85 -7.92 5.85
N LEU A 88 5.46 -6.93 6.51
CA LEU A 88 6.61 -6.23 5.95
C LEU A 88 7.74 -7.23 5.71
N VAL A 89 8.26 -7.25 4.48
CA VAL A 89 9.41 -8.07 4.08
C VAL A 89 10.67 -7.22 4.09
N GLN A 90 10.60 -6.01 3.52
CA GLN A 90 11.75 -5.11 3.43
C GLN A 90 11.31 -3.67 3.16
N THR A 91 12.18 -2.74 3.54
CA THR A 91 12.13 -1.33 3.15
C THR A 91 13.40 -1.01 2.37
N VAL A 92 13.24 -0.44 1.18
CA VAL A 92 14.34 -0.08 0.28
C VAL A 92 14.37 1.43 0.09
N HIS A 93 15.55 2.04 0.21
CA HIS A 93 15.73 3.46 -0.11
C HIS A 93 15.94 3.63 -1.63
N ALA A 94 14.96 4.24 -2.30
CA ALA A 94 15.02 4.55 -3.73
C ALA A 94 15.75 5.88 -3.99
N HIS A 95 15.60 6.86 -3.09
CA HIS A 95 16.27 8.15 -3.15
C HIS A 95 16.35 8.81 -1.76
N ALA A 96 17.10 9.90 -1.66
CA ALA A 96 17.18 10.67 -0.42
C ALA A 96 15.84 11.38 -0.12
N PRO A 97 15.46 11.56 1.15
CA PRO A 97 14.21 12.22 1.52
C PRO A 97 14.08 13.61 0.90
N SER A 98 12.91 13.91 0.33
CA SER A 98 12.66 15.17 -0.38
C SER A 98 11.17 15.53 -0.37
N LYS A 99 10.86 16.78 0.03
CA LYS A 99 9.48 17.32 0.01
C LYS A 99 9.11 18.04 -1.29
N LEU A 100 10.08 18.22 -2.20
CA LEU A 100 9.98 19.13 -3.35
C LEU A 100 10.07 18.40 -4.71
N ALA A 101 10.63 17.19 -4.75
CA ALA A 101 10.73 16.36 -5.94
C ALA A 101 10.59 14.89 -5.52
N ALA A 102 9.36 14.38 -5.57
CA ALA A 102 9.02 13.07 -5.06
C ALA A 102 8.36 12.28 -6.22
N PRO A 103 8.86 11.09 -6.60
CA PRO A 103 8.24 10.29 -7.64
C PRO A 103 6.82 9.92 -7.22
N MET A 104 5.86 9.99 -8.15
CA MET A 104 4.43 9.79 -7.87
C MET A 104 3.86 8.51 -8.51
N GLY A 105 4.71 7.63 -9.04
CA GLY A 105 4.27 6.47 -9.78
C GLY A 105 5.10 5.24 -9.48
N LEU A 106 4.42 4.13 -9.23
CA LEU A 106 4.97 2.80 -9.04
C LEU A 106 4.18 1.81 -9.90
N ALA A 107 4.89 1.03 -10.70
CA ALA A 107 4.30 -0.10 -11.43
C ALA A 107 5.02 -1.37 -11.01
N ALA A 108 4.25 -2.36 -10.56
CA ALA A 108 4.72 -3.72 -10.36
C ALA A 108 4.21 -4.60 -11.51
N ARG A 109 4.88 -5.73 -11.73
CA ARG A 109 4.49 -6.72 -12.73
C ARG A 109 3.93 -7.95 -12.07
#